data_AF-A0A1B7X662-F1
#
_entry.id   AF-A0A1B7X662-F1
#
_cell.length_a   1.000
_cell.length_b   1.000
_cell.length_c   1.000
_cell.angle_alpha   90.00
_cell.angle_beta   90.00
_cell.angle_gamma   90.00
#
_symmetry.space_group_name_H-M   'P 1'
#
loop_
_entity.id
_entity.type
_entity.pdbx_description
1 polymer ?
#
loop_
_entity_poly.entity_id
_entity_poly.type
_entity_poly.pdbx_seq_one_letter_code
_entity_poly.pdbx_strand_id
1 'polypeptide(L)'
;MSIPADPVKLMKQEVGKAAANLVKSGSIVGLGTGSTTAYTIQYLGERLKSGELKDIVGIPTSFQSEVLAKEYGVPLTTLDAVDHIDIAIDGADEVDPHKNLIKGGGAAHTREKVVDYLAAQFIVVVDSGKLVDKLGSVFAVPVEVIPMALTPVTNAIKALGGKPELRMGVRKAGPVITDQGNMILDVTFDHIDDPVNLEKTLNNIPGVLENGIFVNCADIVLVGEVIDGKPVVREL
;
A
#
# COMPACT_ATOMS: atom_id res chain seq x y z
N MET A 1 -7.13 28.68 21.53
CA MET A 1 -7.95 27.46 21.35
C MET A 1 -7.16 26.55 20.43
N SER A 2 -6.77 25.36 20.89
CA SER A 2 -6.10 24.39 20.03
C SER A 2 -7.06 23.98 18.91
N ILE A 3 -6.59 24.00 17.67
CA ILE A 3 -7.32 23.44 16.53
C ILE A 3 -7.57 21.97 16.87
N PRO A 4 -8.81 21.45 16.78
CA PRO A 4 -9.06 20.02 16.96
C PRO A 4 -8.14 19.25 15.99
N ALA A 5 -7.42 18.26 16.49
CA ALA A 5 -6.57 17.44 15.63
C ALA A 5 -7.44 16.78 14.54
N ASP A 6 -6.95 16.79 13.30
CA ASP A 6 -7.62 16.15 12.16
C ASP A 6 -7.94 14.68 12.50
N PRO A 7 -9.23 14.27 12.52
CA PRO A 7 -9.61 12.90 12.86
C PRO A 7 -8.91 11.83 12.00
N VAL A 8 -8.70 12.10 10.70
CA VAL A 8 -8.02 11.15 9.80
C VAL A 8 -6.57 10.96 10.23
N LYS A 9 -5.90 12.06 10.60
CA LYS A 9 -4.54 12.00 11.12
C LYS A 9 -4.47 11.18 12.41
N LEU A 10 -5.41 11.38 13.35
CA LEU A 10 -5.46 10.62 14.60
C LEU A 10 -5.62 9.11 14.35
N MET A 11 -6.53 8.73 13.44
CA MET A 11 -6.74 7.33 13.05
C MET A 11 -5.46 6.71 12.48
N LYS A 12 -4.79 7.42 11.55
CA LYS A 12 -3.56 6.97 10.92
C LYS A 12 -2.39 6.81 11.91
N GLN A 13 -2.28 7.73 12.87
CA GLN A 13 -1.27 7.64 13.92
C GLN A 13 -1.50 6.44 14.83
N GLU A 14 -2.73 6.25 15.30
CA GLU A 14 -3.02 5.16 16.24
C GLU A 14 -2.90 3.78 15.57
N VAL A 15 -3.39 3.63 14.34
CA VAL A 15 -3.27 2.36 13.60
C VAL A 15 -1.81 2.06 13.22
N GLY A 16 -1.04 3.08 12.83
CA GLY A 16 0.39 2.91 12.54
C GLY A 16 1.19 2.50 13.79
N LYS A 17 0.85 3.08 14.95
CA LYS A 17 1.43 2.68 16.24
C LYS A 17 1.06 1.25 16.62
N ALA A 18 -0.21 0.88 16.47
CA ALA A 18 -0.69 -0.47 16.77
C ALA A 18 0.02 -1.52 15.90
N ALA A 19 0.19 -1.26 14.60
CA ALA A 19 0.93 -2.15 13.71
C ALA A 19 2.42 -2.23 14.05
N ALA A 20 3.06 -1.10 14.36
CA ALA A 20 4.45 -1.08 14.78
C ALA A 20 4.68 -1.96 16.03
N ASN A 21 3.72 -2.06 16.95
CA ASN A 21 3.82 -2.92 18.14
C ASN A 21 3.79 -4.43 17.83
N LEU A 22 3.31 -4.84 16.66
CA LEU A 22 3.32 -6.24 16.24
C LEU A 22 4.72 -6.72 15.83
N VAL A 23 5.61 -5.78 15.45
CA VAL A 23 6.99 -6.10 15.07
C VAL A 23 7.82 -6.50 16.29
N LYS A 24 8.52 -7.62 16.15
CA LYS A 24 9.39 -8.21 17.18
C LYS A 24 10.86 -7.95 16.86
N SER A 25 11.71 -8.04 17.89
CA SER A 25 13.15 -7.90 17.69
C SER A 25 13.67 -9.04 16.82
N GLY A 26 14.64 -8.76 15.95
CA GLY A 26 15.18 -9.72 14.99
C GLY A 26 14.39 -9.88 13.68
N SER A 27 13.22 -9.23 13.55
CA SER A 27 12.38 -9.39 12.36
C SER A 27 12.93 -8.69 11.11
N ILE A 28 12.70 -9.32 9.96
CA ILE A 28 12.80 -8.72 8.63
C ILE A 28 11.43 -8.12 8.28
N VAL A 29 11.38 -6.80 8.12
CA VAL A 29 10.12 -6.04 8.03
C VAL A 29 9.94 -5.46 6.64
N GLY A 30 8.86 -5.82 5.94
CA GLY A 30 8.39 -5.08 4.77
C GLY A 30 7.85 -3.71 5.18
N LEU A 31 8.49 -2.64 4.68
CA LEU A 31 8.14 -1.25 5.00
C LEU A 31 7.30 -0.67 3.87
N GLY A 32 5.99 -0.65 4.07
CA GLY A 32 5.02 -0.13 3.12
C GLY A 32 5.13 1.37 2.84
N THR A 33 4.24 1.85 1.97
CA THR A 33 4.25 3.19 1.38
C THR A 33 3.01 3.99 1.80
N GLY A 34 3.12 5.32 1.77
CA GLY A 34 2.00 6.22 2.02
C GLY A 34 1.89 6.74 3.45
N SER A 35 0.89 7.62 3.66
CA SER A 35 0.80 8.46 4.86
C SER A 35 0.54 7.70 6.15
N THR A 36 -0.17 6.56 6.10
CA THR A 36 -0.45 5.74 7.27
C THR A 36 0.80 4.97 7.67
N THR A 37 1.45 4.29 6.71
CA THR A 37 2.67 3.53 6.94
C THR A 37 3.85 4.39 7.37
N ALA A 38 3.88 5.67 6.97
CA ALA A 38 4.88 6.62 7.47
C ALA A 38 4.87 6.73 9.00
N TYR A 39 3.70 6.65 9.65
CA TYR A 39 3.61 6.61 11.12
C TYR A 39 4.16 5.30 11.66
N THR A 40 3.87 4.15 11.03
CA THR A 40 4.47 2.86 11.41
C THR A 40 6.00 2.94 11.41
N ILE A 41 6.61 3.46 10.33
CA ILE A 41 8.07 3.60 10.21
C ILE A 41 8.62 4.53 11.31
N GLN A 42 7.95 5.65 11.56
CA GLN A 42 8.30 6.55 12.66
C GLN A 42 8.32 5.81 14.01
N TYR A 43 7.25 5.09 14.34
CA TYR A 43 7.14 4.37 15.62
C TYR A 43 8.17 3.23 15.73
N LEU A 44 8.50 2.54 14.64
CA LEU A 44 9.59 1.55 14.63
C LEU A 44 10.93 2.21 14.99
N GLY A 45 11.25 3.36 14.39
CA GLY A 45 12.46 4.12 14.72
C GLY A 45 12.49 4.59 16.17
N GLU A 46 11.36 5.05 16.71
CA GLU A 46 11.22 5.43 18.12
C GLU A 46 11.49 4.25 19.07
N ARG A 47 10.94 3.07 18.76
CA ARG A 47 11.16 1.82 19.53
C ARG A 47 12.60 1.31 19.44
N LEU A 48 13.26 1.47 18.30
CA LEU A 48 14.68 1.18 18.14
C LEU A 48 15.54 2.12 18.99
N LYS A 49 15.24 3.42 18.93
CA LYS A 49 15.97 4.44 19.68
C LYS A 49 15.82 4.29 21.20
N SER A 50 14.64 3.85 21.67
CA SER A 50 14.42 3.58 23.09
C SER A 50 15.04 2.27 23.57
N GLY A 51 15.42 1.38 22.65
CA GLY A 51 15.93 0.04 22.95
C GLY A 51 14.85 -1.00 23.26
N GLU A 52 13.58 -0.67 23.06
CA GLU A 52 12.44 -1.60 23.17
C GLU A 52 12.45 -2.63 22.04
N LEU A 53 12.82 -2.20 20.84
CA LEU A 53 12.97 -3.04 19.66
C LEU A 53 14.45 -3.10 19.25
N LYS A 54 14.93 -4.27 18.82
CA LYS A 54 16.33 -4.49 18.47
C LYS A 54 16.46 -5.35 17.22
N ASP A 55 17.57 -5.18 16.52
CA ASP A 55 18.03 -6.09 15.46
C ASP A 55 17.01 -6.33 14.33
N ILE A 56 16.15 -5.36 14.02
CA ILE A 56 15.29 -5.44 12.83
C ILE A 56 16.01 -4.90 11.60
N VAL A 57 15.61 -5.38 10.43
CA VAL A 57 15.99 -4.81 9.13
C VAL A 57 14.75 -4.60 8.27
N GLY A 58 14.69 -3.48 7.55
CA GLY A 58 13.56 -3.08 6.72
C GLY A 58 13.80 -3.29 5.23
N ILE A 59 12.78 -3.73 4.50
CA ILE A 59 12.74 -3.81 3.04
C ILE A 59 11.71 -2.81 2.54
N PRO A 60 12.14 -1.69 1.92
CA PRO A 60 11.24 -0.60 1.53
C PRO A 60 10.45 -0.93 0.26
N THR A 61 9.16 -0.59 0.23
CA THR A 61 8.30 -0.75 -0.96
C THR A 61 8.29 0.47 -1.88
N SER A 62 9.04 1.53 -1.56
CA SER A 62 9.18 2.73 -2.39
C SER A 62 10.38 3.57 -1.97
N PHE A 63 10.77 4.53 -2.81
CA PHE A 63 11.74 5.55 -2.37
C PHE A 63 11.23 6.39 -1.19
N GLN A 64 9.90 6.59 -1.05
CA GLN A 64 9.35 7.28 0.12
C GLN A 64 9.65 6.51 1.42
N SER A 65 9.30 5.23 1.44
CA SER A 65 9.53 4.36 2.61
C SER A 65 11.02 4.22 2.93
N GLU A 66 11.88 4.15 1.91
CA GLU A 66 13.34 4.09 2.06
C GLU A 66 13.90 5.36 2.73
N VAL A 67 13.47 6.54 2.26
CA VAL A 67 13.91 7.82 2.83
C VAL A 67 13.45 7.97 4.28
N LEU A 68 12.18 7.64 4.58
CA LEU A 68 11.64 7.71 5.93
C LEU A 68 12.33 6.73 6.88
N ALA A 69 12.62 5.50 6.43
CA ALA A 69 13.33 4.52 7.24
C ALA A 69 14.73 5.04 7.64
N LYS A 70 15.46 5.65 6.70
CA LYS A 70 16.75 6.29 6.99
C LYS A 70 16.62 7.46 7.95
N GLU A 71 15.59 8.30 7.77
CA GLU A 71 15.32 9.45 8.65
C GLU A 71 15.08 9.01 10.11
N TYR A 72 14.30 7.96 10.31
CA TYR A 72 13.97 7.44 11.64
C TYR A 72 14.95 6.40 12.19
N GLY A 73 16.03 6.09 11.45
CA GLY A 73 17.09 5.18 11.90
C GLY A 73 16.69 3.71 11.89
N VAL A 74 15.74 3.31 11.04
CA VAL A 74 15.42 1.89 10.77
C VAL A 74 16.47 1.33 9.80
N PRO A 75 17.27 0.31 10.19
CA PRO A 75 18.24 -0.31 9.28
C PRO A 75 17.55 -0.90 8.07
N LEU A 76 18.17 -0.80 6.89
CA LEU A 76 17.61 -1.28 5.63
C LEU A 76 18.40 -2.44 5.06
N THR A 77 17.70 -3.34 4.37
CA THR A 77 18.25 -4.44 3.57
C THR A 77 17.52 -4.52 2.22
N THR A 78 17.90 -5.49 1.38
CA THR A 78 17.26 -5.77 0.09
C THR A 78 16.74 -7.20 0.04
N LEU A 79 15.86 -7.48 -0.92
CA LEU A 79 15.36 -8.84 -1.17
C LEU A 79 16.49 -9.83 -1.52
N ASP A 80 17.57 -9.36 -2.15
CA ASP A 80 18.73 -10.22 -2.50
C ASP A 80 19.52 -10.70 -1.27
N ALA A 81 19.34 -10.04 -0.11
CA ALA A 81 20.12 -10.29 1.10
C ALA A 81 19.37 -11.11 2.15
N VAL A 82 18.12 -11.52 1.87
CA VAL A 82 17.26 -12.26 2.79
C VAL A 82 16.61 -13.45 2.09
N ASP A 83 16.22 -14.46 2.86
CA ASP A 83 15.51 -15.66 2.37
C ASP A 83 14.01 -15.64 2.69
N HIS A 84 13.55 -14.74 3.56
CA HIS A 84 12.15 -14.54 3.91
C HIS A 84 11.90 -13.10 4.42
N ILE A 85 10.61 -12.77 4.57
CA ILE A 85 10.14 -11.55 5.25
C ILE A 85 9.19 -11.99 6.36
N ASP A 86 9.45 -11.60 7.60
CA ASP A 86 8.62 -12.02 8.74
C ASP A 86 7.25 -11.35 8.73
N ILE A 87 7.27 -10.03 8.50
CA ILE A 87 6.09 -9.18 8.59
C ILE A 87 6.19 -8.04 7.59
N ALA A 88 5.16 -7.82 6.78
CA ALA A 88 5.00 -6.62 5.99
C ALA A 88 3.87 -5.78 6.57
N ILE A 89 4.07 -4.45 6.65
CA ILE A 89 3.03 -3.51 7.08
C ILE A 89 2.86 -2.47 5.99
N ASP A 90 1.65 -2.37 5.43
CA ASP A 90 1.35 -1.38 4.40
C ASP A 90 -0.09 -0.86 4.47
N GLY A 91 -0.36 0.26 3.82
CA GLY A 91 -1.69 0.82 3.67
C GLY A 91 -2.45 0.29 2.46
N ALA A 92 -3.72 0.68 2.37
CA ALA A 92 -4.58 0.45 1.22
C ALA A 92 -5.40 1.71 0.87
N ASP A 93 -5.82 1.79 -0.39
CA ASP A 93 -6.72 2.82 -0.90
C ASP A 93 -8.19 2.41 -0.73
N GLU A 94 -8.49 1.12 -0.81
CA GLU A 94 -9.76 0.49 -0.43
C GLU A 94 -9.53 -0.89 0.18
N VAL A 95 -10.44 -1.30 1.07
CA VAL A 95 -10.51 -2.64 1.67
C VAL A 95 -11.94 -3.13 1.65
N ASP A 96 -12.19 -4.30 1.06
CA ASP A 96 -13.50 -4.94 1.06
C ASP A 96 -13.73 -5.88 2.28
N PRO A 97 -14.95 -6.40 2.50
CA PRO A 97 -15.24 -7.30 3.62
C PRO A 97 -14.48 -8.65 3.57
N HIS A 98 -13.89 -9.00 2.43
CA HIS A 98 -13.11 -10.21 2.21
C HIS A 98 -11.59 -9.96 2.34
N LYS A 99 -11.18 -8.78 2.82
CA LYS A 99 -9.79 -8.34 2.93
C LYS A 99 -9.06 -8.26 1.58
N ASN A 100 -9.80 -8.16 0.46
CA ASN A 100 -9.20 -7.75 -0.81
C ASN A 100 -8.99 -6.23 -0.79
N LEU A 101 -7.97 -5.78 -1.50
CA LEU A 101 -7.53 -4.39 -1.46
C LEU A 101 -7.46 -3.79 -2.86
N ILE A 102 -7.67 -2.47 -2.93
CA ILE A 102 -7.04 -1.64 -3.95
C ILE A 102 -5.89 -0.87 -3.28
N LYS A 103 -4.72 -0.91 -3.93
CA LYS A 103 -3.49 -0.18 -3.59
C LYS A 103 -2.96 0.54 -4.83
N GLY A 104 -1.91 1.36 -4.66
CA GLY A 104 -1.23 2.04 -5.77
C GLY A 104 -1.61 3.50 -5.99
N GLY A 105 -2.35 4.12 -5.08
CA GLY A 105 -2.54 5.58 -5.07
C GLY A 105 -1.22 6.34 -5.03
N GLY A 106 -0.19 5.76 -4.37
CA GLY A 106 1.18 6.26 -4.37
C GLY A 106 2.04 5.88 -5.59
N ALA A 107 1.52 5.08 -6.53
CA ALA A 107 2.24 4.55 -7.70
C ALA A 107 3.46 3.66 -7.37
N ALA A 108 3.42 2.96 -6.22
CA ALA A 108 4.46 2.03 -5.78
C ALA A 108 3.99 0.56 -5.72
N HIS A 109 2.76 0.27 -6.16
CA HIS A 109 2.09 -1.02 -5.95
C HIS A 109 2.84 -2.22 -6.51
N THR A 110 3.68 -2.07 -7.55
CA THR A 110 4.55 -3.16 -8.02
C THR A 110 5.52 -3.62 -6.93
N ARG A 111 6.24 -2.68 -6.29
CA ARG A 111 7.18 -3.01 -5.22
C ARG A 111 6.46 -3.45 -3.95
N GLU A 112 5.33 -2.79 -3.63
CA GLU A 112 4.46 -3.20 -2.52
C GLU A 112 4.05 -4.66 -2.69
N LYS A 113 3.52 -5.05 -3.86
CA LYS A 113 3.06 -6.42 -4.10
C LYS A 113 4.16 -7.45 -3.97
N VAL A 114 5.37 -7.17 -4.49
CA VAL A 114 6.52 -8.07 -4.35
C VAL A 114 6.86 -8.31 -2.88
N VAL A 115 6.90 -7.28 -2.06
CA VAL A 115 7.27 -7.39 -0.63
C VAL A 115 6.13 -8.01 0.18
N ASP A 116 4.91 -7.53 -0.02
CA ASP A 116 3.74 -7.95 0.77
C ASP A 116 3.41 -9.44 0.54
N TYR A 117 3.51 -9.93 -0.70
CA TYR A 117 3.25 -11.36 -1.01
C TYR A 117 4.38 -12.31 -0.55
N LEU A 118 5.58 -11.80 -0.28
CA LEU A 118 6.69 -12.59 0.25
C LEU A 118 6.70 -12.64 1.78
N ALA A 119 5.87 -11.83 2.45
CA ALA A 119 5.79 -11.81 3.90
C ALA A 119 5.06 -13.03 4.45
N ALA A 120 5.58 -13.58 5.55
CA ALA A 120 4.89 -14.62 6.31
C ALA A 120 3.63 -14.08 6.99
N GLN A 121 3.59 -12.77 7.25
CA GLN A 121 2.42 -12.06 7.74
C GLN A 121 2.30 -10.69 7.09
N PHE A 122 1.22 -10.44 6.36
CA PHE A 122 0.92 -9.13 5.79
C PHE A 122 -0.18 -8.41 6.60
N ILE A 123 0.19 -7.29 7.20
CA ILE A 123 -0.68 -6.41 7.99
C ILE A 123 -1.06 -5.17 7.16
N VAL A 124 -2.34 -5.00 6.93
CA VAL A 124 -2.89 -3.80 6.30
C VAL A 124 -3.28 -2.78 7.37
N VAL A 125 -2.86 -1.53 7.20
CA VAL A 125 -3.21 -0.40 8.10
C VAL A 125 -4.03 0.66 7.38
N VAL A 126 -5.25 0.89 7.84
CA VAL A 126 -6.15 1.87 7.21
C VAL A 126 -6.89 2.72 8.23
N ASP A 127 -7.28 3.93 7.82
CA ASP A 127 -8.37 4.64 8.48
C ASP A 127 -9.72 4.09 8.02
N SER A 128 -10.77 4.23 8.84
CA SER A 128 -12.10 3.67 8.55
C SER A 128 -12.74 4.16 7.25
N GLY A 129 -12.28 5.29 6.69
CA GLY A 129 -12.73 5.79 5.39
C GLY A 129 -12.27 4.95 4.18
N LYS A 130 -11.42 3.94 4.41
CA LYS A 130 -10.95 3.01 3.37
C LYS A 130 -11.78 1.75 3.25
N LEU A 131 -12.71 1.51 4.18
CA LEU A 131 -13.61 0.36 4.11
C LEU A 131 -14.70 0.61 3.06
N VAL A 132 -14.88 -0.35 2.17
CA VAL A 132 -15.90 -0.32 1.11
C VAL A 132 -16.67 -1.64 1.09
N ASP A 133 -17.91 -1.61 0.61
CA ASP A 133 -18.68 -2.85 0.43
C ASP A 133 -18.16 -3.69 -0.74
N LYS A 134 -17.64 -3.02 -1.78
CA LYS A 134 -17.04 -3.63 -2.98
C LYS A 134 -15.88 -2.78 -3.47
N LEU A 135 -14.82 -3.44 -3.94
CA LEU A 135 -13.68 -2.76 -4.57
C LEU A 135 -14.09 -1.99 -5.83
N GLY A 136 -13.40 -0.87 -6.08
CA GLY A 136 -13.62 0.02 -7.21
C GLY A 136 -14.75 1.02 -7.01
N SER A 137 -15.34 1.09 -5.81
CA SER A 137 -16.52 1.93 -5.55
C SER A 137 -16.17 3.41 -5.38
N VAL A 138 -14.97 3.71 -4.88
CA VAL A 138 -14.50 5.07 -4.56
C VAL A 138 -13.17 5.36 -5.26
N PHE A 139 -12.31 4.35 -5.42
CA PHE A 139 -10.96 4.47 -5.94
C PHE A 139 -10.77 3.66 -7.23
N ALA A 140 -10.12 4.26 -8.23
CA ALA A 140 -9.78 3.58 -9.48
C ALA A 140 -8.65 2.57 -9.26
N VAL A 141 -8.66 1.44 -9.97
CA VAL A 141 -7.56 0.45 -9.95
C VAL A 141 -6.36 1.01 -10.70
N PRO A 142 -5.21 1.26 -10.04
CA PRO A 142 -3.99 1.65 -10.72
C PRO A 142 -3.41 0.46 -11.49
N VAL A 143 -3.01 0.66 -12.74
CA VAL A 143 -2.34 -0.34 -13.58
C VAL A 143 -1.03 0.24 -14.06
N GLU A 144 0.09 -0.39 -13.68
CA GLU A 144 1.42 0.00 -14.12
C GLU A 144 1.71 -0.58 -15.51
N VAL A 145 2.05 0.30 -16.44
CA VAL A 145 2.18 -0.04 -17.86
C VAL A 145 3.52 0.43 -18.42
N ILE A 146 4.15 -0.44 -19.19
CA ILE A 146 5.37 -0.11 -19.95
C ILE A 146 5.02 1.03 -20.92
N PRO A 147 5.79 2.13 -20.96
CA PRO A 147 5.44 3.33 -21.75
C PRO A 147 5.13 3.05 -23.23
N MET A 148 5.87 2.16 -23.89
CA MET A 148 5.65 1.82 -25.30
C MET A 148 4.33 1.07 -25.55
N ALA A 149 3.74 0.46 -24.51
CA ALA A 149 2.52 -0.34 -24.59
C ALA A 149 1.26 0.42 -24.16
N LEU A 150 1.36 1.72 -23.87
CA LEU A 150 0.25 2.53 -23.33
C LEU A 150 -1.04 2.40 -24.15
N THR A 151 -0.97 2.61 -25.47
CA THR A 151 -2.14 2.54 -26.35
C THR A 151 -2.76 1.15 -26.45
N PRO A 152 -2.01 0.07 -26.77
CA PRO A 152 -2.59 -1.27 -26.84
C PRO A 152 -3.16 -1.74 -25.49
N VAL A 153 -2.50 -1.44 -24.36
CA VAL A 153 -3.03 -1.77 -23.02
C VAL A 153 -4.32 -1.00 -22.73
N THR A 154 -4.36 0.30 -23.04
CA THR A 154 -5.57 1.13 -22.90
C THR A 154 -6.75 0.51 -23.67
N ASN A 155 -6.52 0.06 -24.90
CA ASN A 155 -7.57 -0.56 -25.71
C ASN A 155 -8.02 -1.92 -25.18
N ALA A 156 -7.09 -2.75 -24.69
CA ALA A 156 -7.40 -4.03 -24.07
C ALA A 156 -8.25 -3.84 -22.80
N ILE A 157 -7.90 -2.89 -21.94
CA ILE A 157 -8.66 -2.57 -20.73
C ILE A 157 -10.07 -2.06 -21.08
N LYS A 158 -10.21 -1.23 -22.11
CA LYS A 158 -11.53 -0.79 -22.61
C LYS A 158 -12.39 -1.97 -23.09
N ALA A 159 -11.78 -2.95 -23.76
CA ALA A 159 -12.48 -4.16 -24.20
C ALA A 159 -12.95 -5.04 -23.02
N LEU A 160 -12.30 -4.94 -21.86
CA LEU A 160 -12.74 -5.57 -20.60
C LEU A 160 -13.83 -4.76 -19.87
N GLY A 161 -14.29 -3.64 -20.42
CA GLY A 161 -15.27 -2.75 -19.80
C GLY A 161 -14.68 -1.72 -18.84
N GLY A 162 -13.35 -1.65 -18.73
CA GLY A 162 -12.67 -0.63 -17.93
C GLY A 162 -12.63 0.73 -18.61
N LYS A 163 -12.55 1.79 -17.81
CA LYS A 163 -12.41 3.19 -18.26
C LYS A 163 -11.03 3.70 -17.81
N PRO A 164 -9.96 3.44 -18.60
CA PRO A 164 -8.60 3.81 -18.24
C PRO A 164 -8.33 5.30 -18.51
N GLU A 165 -7.70 5.96 -17.54
CA GLU A 165 -7.18 7.32 -17.65
C GLU A 165 -5.68 7.34 -17.33
N LEU A 166 -4.87 8.01 -18.16
CA LEU A 166 -3.44 8.16 -17.89
C LEU A 166 -3.24 9.11 -16.71
N ARG A 167 -2.59 8.62 -15.65
CA ARG A 167 -2.31 9.44 -14.46
C ARG A 167 -1.31 10.55 -14.80
N MET A 168 -1.75 11.80 -14.70
CA MET A 168 -0.92 12.98 -15.00
C MET A 168 -0.15 13.46 -13.78
N GLY A 169 1.10 13.85 -13.97
CA GLY A 169 1.93 14.42 -12.92
C GLY A 169 1.48 15.83 -12.54
N VAL A 170 1.55 16.14 -11.23
CA VAL A 170 1.25 17.49 -10.71
C VAL A 170 2.52 18.33 -10.54
N ARG A 171 3.60 17.72 -10.01
CA ARG A 171 4.91 18.38 -9.80
C ARG A 171 5.92 18.09 -10.92
N LYS A 172 5.43 17.63 -12.07
CA LYS A 172 6.17 17.45 -13.33
C LYS A 172 5.23 17.68 -14.50
N ALA A 173 5.77 18.05 -15.66
CA ALA A 173 5.01 18.02 -16.91
C ALA A 173 4.85 16.57 -17.40
N GLY A 174 3.71 16.22 -17.98
CA GLY A 174 3.44 14.88 -18.52
C GLY A 174 3.00 13.85 -17.47
N PRO A 175 2.97 12.55 -17.81
CA PRO A 175 2.42 11.50 -16.96
C PRO A 175 3.24 11.24 -15.69
N VAL A 176 2.65 10.63 -14.67
CA VAL A 176 3.38 10.04 -13.55
C VAL A 176 4.34 8.97 -14.09
N ILE A 177 5.55 8.94 -13.52
CA ILE A 177 6.55 7.90 -13.79
C ILE A 177 6.80 7.17 -12.46
N THR A 178 6.65 5.85 -12.46
CA THR A 178 6.83 5.02 -11.26
C THR A 178 8.30 4.88 -10.87
N ASP A 179 8.56 4.34 -9.69
CA ASP A 179 9.90 3.96 -9.23
C ASP A 179 10.56 2.88 -10.12
N GLN A 180 9.83 2.29 -11.07
CA GLN A 180 10.32 1.33 -12.08
C GLN A 180 10.43 1.95 -13.48
N GLY A 181 10.16 3.26 -13.62
CA GLY A 181 10.25 3.97 -14.90
C GLY A 181 9.03 3.81 -15.82
N ASN A 182 7.92 3.28 -15.30
CA ASN A 182 6.70 3.02 -16.08
C ASN A 182 5.64 4.11 -15.89
N MET A 183 4.51 3.98 -16.60
CA MET A 183 3.35 4.88 -16.47
C MET A 183 2.21 4.20 -15.70
N ILE A 184 1.23 4.98 -15.25
CA ILE A 184 0.04 4.47 -14.56
C ILE A 184 -1.22 4.79 -15.37
N LEU A 185 -2.05 3.78 -15.60
CA LEU A 185 -3.45 3.94 -15.97
C LEU A 185 -4.30 3.78 -14.71
N ASP A 186 -5.10 4.80 -14.37
CA ASP A 186 -6.14 4.71 -13.36
C ASP A 186 -7.41 4.17 -14.03
N VAL A 187 -7.86 2.98 -13.64
CA VAL A 187 -8.94 2.27 -14.31
C VAL A 187 -10.16 2.17 -13.41
N THR A 188 -11.26 2.77 -13.83
CA THR A 188 -12.56 2.57 -13.19
C THR A 188 -13.34 1.46 -13.89
N PHE A 189 -14.02 0.62 -13.12
CA PHE A 189 -14.95 -0.40 -13.59
C PHE A 189 -16.32 -0.11 -12.99
N ASP A 190 -17.40 -0.44 -13.71
CA ASP A 190 -18.76 -0.24 -13.18
C ASP A 190 -19.04 -1.16 -11.97
N HIS A 191 -18.39 -2.33 -11.92
CA HIS A 191 -18.39 -3.27 -10.81
C HIS A 191 -17.14 -4.16 -10.90
N ILE A 192 -16.58 -4.52 -9.74
CA ILE A 192 -15.54 -5.53 -9.60
C ILE A 192 -16.12 -6.69 -8.77
N ASP A 193 -16.82 -7.60 -9.44
CA ASP A 193 -17.48 -8.73 -8.76
C ASP A 193 -16.53 -9.90 -8.47
N ASP A 194 -15.48 -10.05 -9.28
CA ASP A 194 -14.44 -11.07 -9.09
C ASP A 194 -13.04 -10.41 -9.15
N PRO A 195 -12.57 -9.83 -8.03
CA PRO A 195 -11.27 -9.16 -8.00
C PRO A 195 -10.11 -10.13 -8.29
N VAL A 196 -10.24 -11.41 -7.92
CA VAL A 196 -9.20 -12.43 -8.13
C VAL A 196 -8.99 -12.69 -9.61
N ASN A 197 -10.07 -12.85 -10.37
CA ASN A 197 -9.97 -13.05 -11.81
C ASN A 197 -9.58 -11.74 -12.54
N LEU A 198 -10.06 -10.58 -12.08
CA LEU A 198 -9.71 -9.30 -12.68
C LEU A 198 -8.21 -8.99 -12.54
N GLU A 199 -7.63 -9.21 -11.35
CA GLU A 199 -6.18 -9.05 -11.12
C GLU A 199 -5.36 -9.87 -12.15
N LYS A 200 -5.67 -11.17 -12.27
CA LYS A 200 -5.00 -12.07 -13.21
C LYS A 200 -5.22 -11.64 -14.66
N THR A 201 -6.42 -11.20 -15.00
CA THR A 201 -6.76 -10.78 -16.36
C THR A 201 -5.95 -9.55 -16.75
N LEU A 202 -5.86 -8.54 -15.87
CA LEU A 202 -5.06 -7.33 -16.09
C LEU A 202 -3.57 -7.68 -16.25
N ASN A 203 -3.01 -8.49 -15.36
CA ASN A 203 -1.59 -8.88 -15.42
C ASN A 203 -1.22 -9.72 -16.65
N ASN A 204 -2.19 -10.38 -17.28
CA ASN A 204 -1.97 -11.14 -18.51
C ASN A 204 -2.00 -10.27 -19.79
N ILE A 205 -2.28 -8.97 -19.70
CA ILE A 205 -2.24 -8.07 -20.87
C ILE A 205 -0.76 -7.72 -21.18
N PRO A 206 -0.24 -8.01 -22.38
CA PRO A 206 1.13 -7.66 -22.73
C PRO A 206 1.39 -6.15 -22.63
N GLY A 207 2.34 -5.78 -21.77
CA GLY A 207 2.67 -4.38 -21.47
C GLY A 207 2.20 -3.89 -20.11
N VAL A 208 1.33 -4.64 -19.43
CA VAL A 208 1.08 -4.45 -17.99
C VAL A 208 2.23 -5.08 -17.21
N LEU A 209 2.78 -4.33 -16.26
CA LEU A 209 3.75 -4.84 -15.30
C LEU A 209 3.05 -5.38 -14.05
N GLU A 210 2.11 -4.61 -13.49
CA GLU A 210 1.34 -4.98 -12.30
C GLU A 210 0.07 -4.11 -12.20
N ASN A 211 -0.90 -4.54 -11.40
CA ASN A 211 -2.09 -3.76 -11.06
C ASN A 211 -2.33 -3.66 -9.54
N GLY A 212 -3.13 -2.69 -9.14
CA GLY A 212 -3.38 -2.35 -7.75
C GLY A 212 -4.40 -3.22 -7.04
N ILE A 213 -4.96 -4.27 -7.64
CA ILE A 213 -5.81 -5.23 -6.94
C ILE A 213 -4.92 -6.21 -6.19
N PHE A 214 -5.12 -6.35 -4.88
CA PHE A 214 -4.39 -7.29 -4.03
C PHE A 214 -5.41 -8.23 -3.39
N VAL A 215 -5.26 -9.53 -3.65
CA VAL A 215 -6.23 -10.56 -3.23
C VAL A 215 -5.49 -11.73 -2.58
N ASN A 216 -6.14 -12.38 -1.62
CA ASN A 216 -5.58 -13.55 -0.91
C ASN A 216 -4.19 -13.32 -0.29
N CYS A 217 -3.87 -12.08 0.10
CA CYS A 217 -2.56 -11.75 0.66
C CYS A 217 -2.64 -11.12 2.06
N ALA A 218 -3.71 -10.40 2.40
CA ALA A 218 -3.82 -9.72 3.69
C ALA A 218 -4.25 -10.69 4.80
N ASP A 219 -3.40 -10.90 5.79
CA ASP A 219 -3.71 -11.74 6.96
C ASP A 219 -4.56 -10.96 7.98
N ILE A 220 -4.14 -9.72 8.25
CA ILE A 220 -4.74 -8.84 9.26
C ILE A 220 -5.01 -7.48 8.63
N VAL A 221 -6.19 -6.91 8.90
CA VAL A 221 -6.49 -5.52 8.59
C VAL A 221 -6.76 -4.79 9.89
N LEU A 222 -5.88 -3.85 10.24
CA LEU A 222 -6.07 -2.94 11.36
C LEU A 222 -6.76 -1.66 10.85
N VAL A 223 -7.85 -1.30 11.51
CA VAL A 223 -8.68 -0.15 11.17
C VAL A 223 -8.61 0.86 12.31
N GLY A 224 -8.09 2.05 12.01
CA GLY A 224 -8.16 3.21 12.89
C GLY A 224 -9.54 3.87 12.82
N GLU A 225 -10.14 4.12 13.98
CA GLU A 225 -11.45 4.77 14.15
C GLU A 225 -11.36 5.87 15.21
N VAL A 226 -12.29 6.83 15.17
CA VAL A 226 -12.48 7.80 16.27
C VAL A 226 -13.86 7.57 16.89
N ILE A 227 -13.88 7.09 18.14
CA ILE A 227 -15.11 6.87 18.91
C ILE A 227 -15.08 7.83 20.10
N ASP A 228 -16.13 8.63 20.25
CA ASP A 228 -16.26 9.66 21.31
C ASP A 228 -15.03 10.59 21.41
N GLY A 229 -14.45 10.94 20.25
CA GLY A 229 -13.27 11.80 20.16
C GLY A 229 -11.94 11.13 20.52
N LYS A 230 -11.92 9.81 20.75
CA LYS A 230 -10.71 9.04 21.04
C LYS A 230 -10.35 8.12 19.88
N PRO A 231 -9.09 8.11 19.42
CA PRO A 231 -8.67 7.14 18.43
C PRO A 231 -8.63 5.74 19.06
N VAL A 232 -9.15 4.77 18.32
CA VAL A 232 -9.14 3.34 18.67
C VAL A 232 -8.73 2.54 17.43
N VAL A 233 -8.27 1.32 17.66
CA VAL A 233 -7.93 0.38 16.58
C VAL A 233 -8.73 -0.90 16.80
N ARG A 234 -9.31 -1.42 15.72
CA ARG A 234 -9.89 -2.75 15.68
C ARG A 234 -9.33 -3.56 14.52
N GLU A 235 -9.42 -4.87 14.65
CA GLU A 235 -9.13 -5.81 13.57
C GLU A 235 -10.42 -6.11 12.79
N LEU A 236 -10.30 -6.31 11.48
CA LEU A 236 -11.36 -6.81 10.61
C LEU A 236 -11.34 -8.34 10.53
#